data_AF-S0KXM7-F1
#
_entry.id   AF-S0KXM7-F1
#
_cell.length_a   1.000
_cell.length_b   1.000
_cell.length_c   1.000
_cell.angle_alpha   90.00
_cell.angle_beta   90.00
_cell.angle_gamma   90.00
#
_symmetry.space_group_name_H-M   'P 1'
#
loop_
_entity.id
_entity.type
_entity.pdbx_description
1 polymer ?
#
loop_
_entity_poly.entity_id
_entity_poly.type
_entity_poly.pdbx_seq_one_letter_code
_entity_poly.pdbx_strand_id
1 'polypeptide(L)'
;MQQLIKQLRTRFKTPQTKQEVRTSASYWCLFGLFTLLCLTSLWGKLVVILAFLAIAALVNGPVLFVFGLIYTALFSLFPPLAFLFSLILLIRECFFFVRNWRFGIFATYFYVMPFLFTWLLHQSTYPASVTKWSLLLISLGLFYGLSELVYTRSKNSLGLLWSVISLPYDTVLFVIPKRFSTRFSRQKHLSPVRKHFK
;
A
#
# COMPACT_ATOMS: atom_id res chain seq x y z
N MET A 1 -8.29 -38.40 10.41
CA MET A 1 -7.53 -37.13 10.63
C MET A 1 -6.46 -36.83 9.59
N GLN A 2 -5.63 -37.79 9.16
CA GLN A 2 -4.53 -37.50 8.22
C GLN A 2 -4.97 -36.98 6.84
N GLN A 3 -6.15 -37.39 6.35
CA GLN A 3 -6.70 -36.89 5.09
C GLN A 3 -7.16 -35.42 5.18
N LEU A 4 -7.72 -34.99 6.32
CA LEU A 4 -8.10 -33.59 6.57
C LEU A 4 -6.89 -32.67 6.62
N ILE A 5 -5.80 -33.09 7.27
CA ILE A 5 -4.55 -32.33 7.33
C ILE A 5 -3.93 -32.21 5.92
N LYS A 6 -4.03 -33.27 5.10
CA LYS A 6 -3.55 -33.26 3.72
C LYS A 6 -4.37 -32.32 2.83
N GLN A 7 -5.69 -32.27 3.02
CA GLN A 7 -6.59 -31.34 2.32
C GLN A 7 -6.43 -29.88 2.79
N LEU A 8 -6.18 -29.65 4.07
CA LEU A 8 -5.85 -28.31 4.57
C LEU A 8 -4.51 -27.84 3.99
N ARG A 9 -3.50 -28.72 3.93
CA ARG A 9 -2.20 -28.40 3.34
C ARG A 9 -2.27 -28.06 1.85
N THR A 10 -3.18 -28.67 1.09
CA THR A 10 -3.39 -28.30 -0.32
C THR A 10 -4.13 -26.97 -0.47
N ARG A 11 -5.06 -26.62 0.44
CA ARG A 11 -5.70 -25.30 0.46
C ARG A 11 -4.76 -24.14 0.81
N PHE A 12 -3.73 -24.41 1.62
CA PHE A 12 -2.68 -23.42 1.96
C PHE A 12 -1.45 -23.49 1.05
N LYS A 13 -1.49 -24.29 -0.03
CA LYS A 13 -0.40 -24.31 -1.01
C LYS A 13 -0.43 -22.98 -1.75
N THR A 14 0.54 -22.12 -1.45
CA THR A 14 0.78 -20.89 -2.21
C THR A 14 0.88 -21.25 -3.70
N PRO A 15 0.20 -20.53 -4.60
CA PRO A 15 0.21 -20.86 -6.03
C PRO A 15 1.65 -20.73 -6.57
N GLN A 16 2.25 -21.86 -6.97
CA GLN A 16 3.65 -21.95 -7.41
C GLN A 16 3.80 -21.86 -8.94
N THR A 17 2.69 -21.80 -9.69
CA THR A 17 2.71 -21.93 -11.17
C THR A 17 2.19 -20.64 -11.83
N LYS A 18 2.88 -20.16 -12.89
CA LYS A 18 2.51 -18.93 -13.64
C LYS A 18 1.02 -18.84 -14.03
N GLN A 19 0.37 -19.96 -14.30
CA GLN A 19 -1.06 -20.02 -14.67
C GLN A 19 -2.03 -19.87 -13.49
N GLU A 20 -1.66 -20.31 -12.29
CA GLU A 20 -2.53 -20.31 -11.10
C GLU A 20 -2.60 -18.93 -10.43
N VAL A 21 -1.54 -18.15 -10.61
CA VAL A 21 -1.48 -16.74 -10.20
C VAL A 21 -2.41 -15.87 -11.07
N ARG A 22 -2.60 -16.24 -12.34
CA ARG A 22 -3.49 -15.54 -13.29
C ARG A 22 -4.99 -15.85 -13.05
N THR A 23 -5.30 -16.97 -12.42
CA THR A 23 -6.66 -17.34 -11.98
C THR A 23 -6.95 -16.95 -10.54
N SER A 24 -6.00 -16.34 -9.82
CA SER A 24 -6.18 -15.92 -8.45
C SER A 24 -7.22 -14.79 -8.36
N ALA A 25 -8.17 -14.90 -7.42
CA ALA A 25 -9.19 -13.89 -7.19
C ALA A 25 -8.62 -12.49 -6.92
N SER A 26 -7.41 -12.39 -6.36
CA SER A 26 -6.72 -11.13 -6.12
C SER A 26 -6.31 -10.40 -7.41
N TYR A 27 -5.97 -11.14 -8.47
CA TYR A 27 -5.65 -10.55 -9.77
C TYR A 27 -6.87 -9.84 -10.36
N TRP A 28 -8.00 -10.55 -10.40
CA TRP A 28 -9.27 -10.01 -10.90
C TRP A 28 -9.81 -8.89 -10.04
N CYS A 29 -9.61 -8.97 -8.72
CA CYS A 29 -9.93 -7.88 -7.81
C CYS A 29 -9.13 -6.61 -8.14
N LEU A 30 -7.80 -6.72 -8.31
CA LEU A 30 -6.96 -5.59 -8.71
C LEU A 30 -7.33 -5.03 -10.09
N PHE A 31 -7.61 -5.90 -11.05
CA PHE A 31 -8.05 -5.50 -12.40
C PHE A 31 -9.39 -4.74 -12.35
N GLY A 32 -10.34 -5.25 -11.56
CA GLY A 32 -11.63 -4.60 -11.34
C GLY A 32 -11.48 -3.25 -10.65
N LEU A 33 -10.65 -3.17 -9.60
CA LEU A 33 -10.34 -1.91 -8.93
C LEU A 33 -9.69 -0.90 -9.89
N PHE A 34 -8.70 -1.33 -10.68
CA PHE A 34 -8.06 -0.44 -11.66
C PHE A 34 -9.06 0.11 -12.68
N THR A 35 -9.93 -0.76 -13.20
CA THR A 35 -10.95 -0.38 -14.18
C THR A 35 -11.97 0.59 -13.56
N LEU A 36 -12.37 0.34 -12.31
CA LEU A 36 -13.22 1.24 -11.53
C LEU A 36 -12.55 2.61 -11.35
N LEU A 37 -11.27 2.67 -11.00
CA LEU A 37 -10.52 3.92 -10.88
C LEU A 37 -10.46 4.70 -12.21
N CYS A 38 -10.35 4.03 -13.36
CA CYS A 38 -10.34 4.70 -14.66
C CYS A 38 -11.73 5.24 -15.06
N LEU A 39 -12.81 4.54 -14.71
CA LEU A 39 -14.19 4.92 -15.07
C LEU A 39 -14.80 5.97 -14.15
N THR A 40 -14.31 6.10 -12.93
CA THR A 40 -14.83 7.04 -11.93
C THR A 40 -14.44 8.49 -12.23
N SER A 41 -15.26 9.43 -11.75
CA SER A 41 -14.97 10.87 -11.82
C SER A 41 -13.78 11.24 -10.92
N LEU A 42 -13.19 12.43 -11.11
CA LEU A 42 -12.05 12.90 -10.30
C LEU A 42 -12.32 12.81 -8.78
N TRP A 43 -13.51 13.24 -8.35
CA TRP A 43 -13.94 13.11 -6.96
C TRP A 43 -14.09 11.65 -6.52
N GLY A 44 -14.64 10.79 -7.38
CA GLY A 44 -14.74 9.36 -7.12
C GLY A 44 -13.37 8.70 -6.91
N LYS A 45 -12.36 9.06 -7.70
CA LYS A 45 -10.98 8.56 -7.55
C LYS A 45 -10.40 8.89 -6.18
N LEU A 46 -10.59 10.14 -5.72
CA LEU A 46 -10.14 10.57 -4.39
C LEU A 46 -10.84 9.80 -3.28
N VAL A 47 -12.16 9.58 -3.38
CA VAL A 47 -12.91 8.81 -2.39
C VAL A 47 -12.42 7.36 -2.32
N VAL A 48 -12.12 6.73 -3.47
CA VAL A 48 -11.60 5.36 -3.48
C VAL A 48 -10.21 5.27 -2.85
N ILE A 49 -9.33 6.22 -3.15
CA ILE A 49 -8.00 6.30 -2.52
C ILE A 49 -8.13 6.52 -1.00
N LEU A 50 -9.05 7.39 -0.58
CA LEU A 50 -9.32 7.66 0.83
C LEU A 50 -9.92 6.44 1.54
N ALA A 51 -10.75 5.65 0.86
CA ALA A 51 -11.25 4.39 1.38
C ALA A 51 -10.12 3.36 1.57
N PHE A 52 -9.21 3.23 0.59
CA PHE A 52 -8.02 2.37 0.75
C PHE A 52 -7.15 2.83 1.92
N LEU A 53 -6.93 4.14 2.04
CA LEU A 53 -6.22 4.74 3.17
C LEU A 53 -6.88 4.39 4.50
N ALA A 54 -8.21 4.52 4.62
CA ALA A 54 -8.94 4.22 5.85
C ALA A 54 -8.86 2.74 6.23
N ILE A 55 -9.02 1.83 5.26
CA ILE A 55 -8.91 0.38 5.48
C ILE A 55 -7.48 0.02 5.92
N ALA A 56 -6.48 0.54 5.22
CA ALA A 56 -5.08 0.31 5.55
C ALA A 56 -4.72 0.90 6.92
N ALA A 57 -5.23 2.09 7.26
CA ALA A 57 -5.02 2.73 8.56
C ALA A 57 -5.64 1.93 9.71
N LEU A 58 -6.82 1.34 9.51
CA LEU A 58 -7.48 0.53 10.52
C LEU A 58 -6.67 -0.74 10.85
N VAL A 59 -6.07 -1.36 9.84
CA VAL A 59 -5.30 -2.60 9.99
C VAL A 59 -3.86 -2.33 10.44
N ASN A 60 -3.17 -1.38 9.79
CA ASN A 60 -1.76 -1.10 10.05
C ASN A 60 -1.54 -0.12 11.21
N GLY A 61 -2.51 0.74 11.53
CA GLY A 61 -2.44 1.70 12.63
C GLY A 61 -2.09 1.08 14.00
N PRO A 62 -2.82 0.07 14.49
CA PRO A 62 -2.51 -0.55 15.78
C PRO A 62 -1.15 -1.25 15.78
N VAL A 63 -0.78 -1.87 14.66
CA VAL A 63 0.52 -2.54 14.50
C VAL A 63 1.66 -1.52 14.60
N LEU A 64 1.53 -0.37 13.94
CA LEU A 64 2.54 0.69 13.96
C LEU A 64 2.79 1.25 15.36
N PHE A 65 1.72 1.35 16.17
CA PHE A 65 1.82 1.83 17.56
C PHE A 65 2.61 0.85 18.45
N VAL A 66 2.35 -0.45 18.34
CA VAL A 66 3.06 -1.49 19.10
C VAL A 66 4.53 -1.52 18.71
N PHE A 67 4.84 -1.50 17.41
CA PHE A 67 6.23 -1.46 16.94
C PHE A 67 6.95 -0.16 17.35
N GLY A 68 6.25 0.97 17.35
CA GLY A 68 6.79 2.24 17.82
C GLY A 68 7.21 2.18 19.28
N LEU A 69 6.35 1.63 20.15
CA LEU A 69 6.65 1.46 21.57
C LEU A 69 7.86 0.54 21.80
N ILE A 70 7.89 -0.62 21.13
CA ILE A 70 9.02 -1.57 21.23
C ILE A 70 10.31 -0.90 20.76
N TYR A 71 10.27 -0.16 19.64
CA TYR A 71 11.43 0.54 19.12
C TYR A 71 11.93 1.60 20.10
N THR A 72 11.03 2.43 20.66
CA THR A 72 11.42 3.45 21.64
C THR A 72 11.95 2.85 22.95
N ALA A 73 11.41 1.72 23.41
CA ALA A 73 11.90 1.03 24.58
C ALA A 73 13.31 0.47 24.36
N LEU A 74 13.57 -0.15 23.20
CA LEU A 74 14.91 -0.62 22.82
C LEU A 74 15.91 0.54 22.68
N PHE A 75 15.49 1.63 22.04
CA PHE A 75 16.34 2.81 21.79
C PHE A 75 16.70 3.56 23.09
N SER A 76 15.78 3.59 24.05
CA SER A 76 16.01 4.18 25.38
C SER A 76 16.95 3.33 26.24
N LEU A 77 17.02 2.01 26.00
CA LEU A 77 17.83 1.10 26.81
C LEU A 77 19.30 1.08 26.35
N PHE A 78 19.56 1.33 25.07
CA PHE A 78 20.92 1.32 24.51
C PHE A 78 21.15 2.41 23.44
N PRO A 79 21.55 3.63 23.84
CA PRO A 79 21.82 4.76 22.93
C PRO A 79 22.84 4.51 21.79
N PRO A 80 23.88 3.67 21.91
CA PRO A 80 24.78 3.40 20.78
C PRO A 80 24.25 2.36 19.78
N LEU A 81 23.45 1.38 20.21
CA LEU A 81 22.86 0.38 19.29
C LEU A 81 21.83 1.02 18.34
N ALA A 82 21.17 2.06 18.82
CA ALA A 82 20.26 2.93 18.10
C ALA A 82 20.80 3.39 16.72
N PHE A 83 22.06 3.84 16.68
CA PHE A 83 22.71 4.28 15.44
C PHE A 83 22.94 3.11 14.47
N LEU A 84 23.41 1.96 14.97
CA LEU A 84 23.58 0.74 14.16
C LEU A 84 22.27 0.27 13.55
N PHE A 85 21.18 0.25 14.33
CA PHE A 85 19.86 -0.12 13.84
C PHE A 85 19.36 0.83 12.75
N SER A 86 19.54 2.15 12.91
CA SER A 86 19.19 3.11 11.86
C SER A 86 19.96 2.85 10.57
N LEU A 87 21.25 2.51 10.65
CA LEU A 87 22.09 2.21 9.49
C LEU A 87 21.65 0.92 8.79
N ILE A 88 21.38 -0.14 9.56
CA ILE A 88 20.88 -1.42 9.04
C ILE A 88 19.52 -1.24 8.37
N LEU A 89 18.62 -0.47 8.98
CA LEU A 89 17.31 -0.16 8.41
C LEU A 89 17.44 0.62 7.11
N LEU A 90 18.35 1.59 7.05
CA LEU A 90 18.60 2.37 5.84
C LEU A 90 19.14 1.50 4.70
N ILE A 91 20.11 0.63 4.97
CA ILE A 91 20.65 -0.31 3.97
C ILE A 91 19.55 -1.28 3.49
N ARG A 92 18.73 -1.78 4.43
CA ARG A 92 17.59 -2.66 4.11
C ARG A 92 16.58 -1.96 3.20
N GLU A 93 16.27 -0.69 3.46
CA GLU A 93 15.31 0.09 2.68
C GLU A 93 15.82 0.35 1.26
N CYS A 94 17.09 0.74 1.12
CA CYS A 94 17.74 0.87 -0.19
C CYS A 94 17.73 -0.45 -0.98
N PHE A 95 18.06 -1.57 -0.32
CA PHE A 95 18.06 -2.88 -0.97
C PHE A 95 16.64 -3.34 -1.35
N PHE A 96 15.64 -3.03 -0.52
CA PHE A 96 14.24 -3.33 -0.81
C PHE A 96 13.75 -2.55 -2.03
N PHE A 97 14.07 -1.27 -2.12
CA PHE A 97 13.72 -0.41 -3.26
C PHE A 97 14.34 -0.91 -4.57
N VAL A 98 15.66 -1.18 -4.58
CA VAL A 98 16.37 -1.68 -5.77
C VAL A 98 15.87 -3.07 -6.18
N ARG A 99 15.57 -3.95 -5.22
CA ARG A 99 15.10 -5.31 -5.52
C ARG A 99 13.63 -5.36 -5.96
N ASN A 100 12.81 -4.41 -5.50
CA ASN A 100 11.37 -4.38 -5.74
C ASN A 100 10.91 -3.24 -6.68
N TRP A 101 11.85 -2.65 -7.44
CA TRP A 101 11.58 -1.56 -8.38
C TRP A 101 10.42 -1.83 -9.35
N ARG A 102 10.23 -3.09 -9.77
CA ARG A 102 9.12 -3.52 -10.64
C ARG A 102 7.75 -3.32 -10.01
N PHE A 103 7.63 -3.65 -8.72
CA PHE A 103 6.42 -3.36 -7.96
C PHE A 103 6.22 -1.84 -7.83
N GLY A 104 7.30 -1.09 -7.63
CA GLY A 104 7.26 0.38 -7.64
C GLY A 104 6.68 0.94 -8.94
N ILE A 105 7.12 0.45 -10.10
CA ILE A 105 6.58 0.84 -11.42
C ILE A 105 5.10 0.45 -11.53
N PHE A 106 4.73 -0.78 -11.18
CA PHE A 106 3.35 -1.25 -11.24
C PHE A 106 2.41 -0.46 -10.32
N ALA A 107 2.83 -0.20 -9.08
CA ALA A 107 2.08 0.59 -8.12
C ALA A 107 1.94 2.05 -8.57
N THR A 108 3.02 2.65 -9.06
CA THR A 108 2.99 4.01 -9.61
C THR A 108 2.02 4.07 -10.78
N TYR A 109 2.09 3.09 -11.69
CA TYR A 109 1.16 2.97 -12.81
C TYR A 109 -0.29 2.86 -12.32
N PHE A 110 -0.58 1.97 -11.36
CA PHE A 110 -1.94 1.75 -10.84
C PHE A 110 -2.59 3.03 -10.30
N TYR A 111 -1.83 3.86 -9.59
CA TYR A 111 -2.36 5.09 -8.97
C TYR A 111 -2.28 6.32 -9.87
N VAL A 112 -1.23 6.47 -10.68
CA VAL A 112 -1.00 7.67 -11.50
C VAL A 112 -1.78 7.60 -12.81
N MET A 113 -1.91 6.42 -13.45
CA MET A 113 -2.61 6.31 -14.73
C MET A 113 -4.06 6.80 -14.70
N PRO A 114 -4.88 6.50 -13.68
CA PRO A 114 -6.24 7.01 -13.63
C PRO A 114 -6.30 8.54 -13.70
N PHE A 115 -5.35 9.26 -13.10
CA PHE A 115 -5.30 10.73 -13.20
C PHE A 115 -4.84 11.19 -14.58
N LEU A 116 -3.79 10.57 -15.12
CA LEU A 116 -3.32 10.80 -16.48
C LEU A 116 -4.44 10.56 -17.50
N PHE A 117 -5.26 9.52 -17.31
CA PHE A 117 -6.40 9.18 -18.15
C PHE A 117 -7.42 10.33 -18.24
N THR A 118 -7.79 10.92 -17.10
CA THR A 118 -8.67 12.11 -17.08
C THR A 118 -8.04 13.33 -17.73
N TRP A 119 -6.73 13.52 -17.56
CA TRP A 119 -6.02 14.63 -18.17
C TRP A 119 -5.91 14.46 -19.69
N LEU A 120 -5.55 13.28 -20.17
CA LEU A 120 -5.50 12.91 -21.60
C LEU A 120 -6.87 13.05 -22.27
N LEU A 121 -7.95 12.68 -21.56
CA LEU A 121 -9.31 12.91 -22.05
C LEU A 121 -9.65 14.39 -22.22
N HIS A 122 -9.20 15.24 -21.29
CA HIS A 122 -9.47 16.67 -21.36
C HIS A 122 -8.74 17.34 -22.54
N GLN A 123 -7.56 16.85 -22.89
CA GLN A 123 -6.75 17.38 -24.00
C GLN A 123 -7.17 16.85 -25.38
N SER A 124 -8.08 15.88 -25.45
CA SER A 124 -8.44 15.25 -26.71
C SER A 124 -9.50 16.06 -27.48
N THR A 125 -9.19 16.34 -28.74
CA THR A 125 -10.10 17.02 -29.69
C THR A 125 -11.15 16.06 -30.30
N TYR A 126 -11.00 14.75 -30.09
CA TYR A 126 -11.85 13.71 -30.66
C TYR A 126 -13.16 13.51 -29.85
N PRO A 127 -14.20 12.89 -30.43
CA PRO A 127 -15.45 12.62 -29.72
C PRO A 127 -15.20 11.87 -28.41
N ALA A 128 -15.70 12.46 -27.32
CA ALA A 128 -15.38 12.05 -25.95
C ALA A 128 -15.57 10.55 -25.68
N SER A 129 -16.61 9.94 -26.27
CA SER A 129 -16.90 8.51 -26.11
C SER A 129 -15.81 7.63 -26.73
N VAL A 130 -15.39 7.94 -27.98
CA VAL A 130 -14.40 7.12 -28.71
C VAL A 130 -13.05 7.21 -28.02
N THR A 131 -12.62 8.43 -27.65
CA THR A 131 -11.38 8.67 -26.92
C THR A 131 -11.36 7.95 -25.56
N LYS A 132 -12.49 7.96 -24.85
CA LYS A 132 -12.61 7.28 -23.54
C LYS A 132 -12.41 5.78 -23.67
N TRP A 133 -13.10 5.13 -24.61
CA TRP A 133 -12.98 3.68 -24.77
C TRP A 133 -11.60 3.26 -25.31
N SER A 134 -11.02 4.03 -26.23
CA SER A 134 -9.69 3.72 -26.78
C SER A 134 -8.58 3.84 -25.73
N LEU A 135 -8.55 4.95 -24.97
CA LEU A 135 -7.60 5.12 -23.86
C LEU A 135 -7.79 4.02 -22.80
N LEU A 136 -9.03 3.59 -22.56
CA LEU A 136 -9.34 2.61 -21.53
C LEU A 136 -8.80 1.23 -21.95
N LEU A 137 -9.00 0.85 -23.22
CA LEU A 137 -8.41 -0.36 -23.78
C LEU A 137 -6.88 -0.35 -23.73
N ILE A 138 -6.25 0.77 -24.10
CA ILE A 138 -4.79 0.92 -24.04
C ILE A 138 -4.30 0.80 -22.59
N SER A 139 -4.98 1.44 -21.65
CA SER A 139 -4.64 1.40 -20.22
C SER A 139 -4.81 0.00 -19.64
N LEU A 140 -5.88 -0.72 -20.00
CA LEU A 140 -6.07 -2.11 -19.58
C LEU A 140 -5.03 -3.05 -20.17
N GLY A 141 -4.65 -2.87 -21.44
CA GLY A 141 -3.61 -3.67 -22.09
C GLY A 141 -2.24 -3.48 -21.43
N LEU A 142 -1.89 -2.24 -21.09
CA LEU A 142 -0.68 -1.92 -20.35
C LEU A 142 -0.72 -2.48 -18.92
N PHE A 143 -1.85 -2.34 -18.22
CA PHE A 143 -2.04 -2.95 -16.91
C PHE A 143 -1.83 -4.46 -16.96
N TYR A 144 -2.40 -5.12 -17.97
CA TYR A 144 -2.24 -6.55 -18.19
C TYR A 144 -0.76 -6.93 -18.37
N GLY A 145 -0.01 -6.24 -19.25
CA GLY A 145 1.41 -6.52 -19.46
C GLY A 145 2.28 -6.26 -18.22
N LEU A 146 2.05 -5.17 -17.51
CA LEU A 146 2.79 -4.84 -16.28
C LEU A 146 2.48 -5.82 -15.15
N SER A 147 1.23 -6.27 -15.05
CA SER A 147 0.83 -7.26 -14.05
C SER A 147 1.54 -8.59 -14.28
N GLU A 148 1.74 -9.02 -15.52
CA GLU A 148 2.47 -10.25 -15.84
C GLU A 148 3.94 -10.19 -15.39
N LEU A 149 4.59 -9.03 -15.56
CA LEU A 149 5.97 -8.80 -15.12
C LEU A 149 6.15 -8.90 -13.60
N VAL A 150 5.14 -8.52 -12.82
CA VAL A 150 5.17 -8.53 -11.34
C VAL A 150 4.70 -9.87 -10.78
N TYR A 151 3.61 -10.42 -11.31
CA TYR A 151 3.01 -11.65 -10.80
C TYR A 151 3.81 -12.92 -11.12
N THR A 152 4.53 -12.97 -12.25
CA THR A 152 5.34 -14.15 -12.61
C THR A 152 6.51 -14.43 -11.66
N ARG A 153 6.91 -13.46 -10.83
CA ARG A 153 8.00 -13.59 -9.85
C ARG A 153 7.55 -13.46 -8.40
N SER A 154 6.31 -13.07 -8.16
CA SER A 154 5.72 -12.99 -6.83
C SER A 154 5.23 -14.37 -6.38
N LYS A 155 5.76 -14.86 -5.26
CA LYS A 155 5.30 -16.12 -4.64
C LYS A 155 3.95 -15.99 -3.91
N ASN A 156 3.42 -14.77 -3.74
CA ASN A 156 2.19 -14.52 -2.98
C ASN A 156 1.31 -13.44 -3.63
N SER A 157 0.27 -13.88 -4.34
CA SER A 157 -0.68 -13.02 -5.07
C SER A 157 -1.56 -12.16 -4.16
N LEU A 158 -1.83 -12.60 -2.94
CA LEU A 158 -2.64 -11.86 -1.96
C LEU A 158 -1.79 -10.79 -1.25
N GLY A 159 -0.51 -11.11 -0.99
CA GLY A 159 0.46 -10.14 -0.49
C GLY A 159 0.63 -8.94 -1.43
N LEU A 160 0.69 -9.19 -2.75
CA LEU A 160 0.75 -8.12 -3.74
C LEU A 160 -0.48 -7.19 -3.69
N LEU A 161 -1.68 -7.77 -3.62
CA LEU A 161 -2.91 -6.99 -3.51
C LEU A 161 -2.92 -6.13 -2.26
N TRP A 162 -2.53 -6.72 -1.12
CA TRP A 162 -2.45 -5.98 0.13
C TRP A 162 -1.45 -4.83 0.05
N SER A 163 -0.27 -5.07 -0.54
CA SER A 163 0.75 -4.03 -0.73
C SER A 163 0.30 -2.89 -1.64
N VAL A 164 -0.52 -3.16 -2.66
CA VAL A 164 -1.09 -2.10 -3.50
C VAL A 164 -2.11 -1.28 -2.71
N ILE A 165 -2.98 -1.93 -1.94
CA ILE A 165 -4.02 -1.26 -1.14
C ILE A 165 -3.42 -0.44 0.01
N SER A 166 -2.35 -0.92 0.64
CA SER A 166 -1.70 -0.22 1.76
C SER A 166 -0.82 0.95 1.32
N LEU A 167 -0.43 0.99 0.05
CA LEU A 167 0.47 2.00 -0.51
C LEU A 167 0.08 3.47 -0.24
N PRO A 168 -1.19 3.90 -0.41
CA PRO A 168 -1.59 5.27 -0.06
C PRO A 168 -1.42 5.60 1.43
N TYR A 169 -1.50 4.60 2.31
CA TYR A 169 -1.23 4.81 3.74
C TYR A 169 0.27 5.01 4.00
N ASP A 170 1.12 4.22 3.35
CA ASP A 170 2.57 4.33 3.49
C ASP A 170 3.10 5.68 2.96
N THR A 171 2.53 6.18 1.85
CA THR A 171 2.92 7.50 1.31
C THR A 171 2.49 8.65 2.22
N VAL A 172 1.29 8.59 2.82
CA VAL A 172 0.83 9.59 3.79
C VAL A 172 1.73 9.57 5.04
N LEU A 173 2.09 8.39 5.55
CA LEU A 173 3.03 8.29 6.67
C LEU A 173 4.40 8.90 6.36
N PHE A 174 4.89 8.77 5.13
CA PHE A 174 6.15 9.39 4.71
C PHE A 174 6.04 10.92 4.65
N VAL A 175 4.90 11.44 4.21
CA VAL A 175 4.66 12.90 4.08
C VAL A 175 4.42 13.56 5.44
N ILE A 176 3.84 12.86 6.42
CA ILE A 176 3.61 13.41 7.76
C ILE A 176 4.97 13.62 8.46
N PRO A 177 5.41 14.87 8.70
CA PRO A 177 6.66 15.11 9.39
C PRO A 177 6.54 14.61 10.82
N LYS A 178 7.51 13.78 11.26
CA LYS A 178 7.61 13.19 12.62
C LYS A 178 7.52 14.20 13.80
N ARG A 179 7.50 15.50 13.51
CA ARG A 179 7.53 16.63 14.45
C ARG A 179 6.18 16.91 15.15
N PHE A 180 5.06 16.35 14.67
CA PHE A 180 3.74 16.56 15.30
C PHE A 180 3.38 15.52 16.38
N SER A 181 4.10 14.39 16.45
CA SER A 181 3.90 13.37 17.49
C SER A 181 4.29 13.86 18.90
N THR A 182 5.30 14.72 19.01
CA THR A 182 5.82 15.20 20.30
C THR A 182 4.98 16.28 20.98
N ARG A 183 4.04 16.94 20.27
CA ARG A 183 3.19 17.99 20.88
C ARG A 183 2.04 17.41 21.71
N PHE A 184 1.54 16.21 21.41
CA PHE A 184 0.44 15.59 22.16
C PHE A 184 0.87 15.09 23.56
N SER A 185 2.14 14.69 23.76
CA SER A 185 2.65 14.28 25.07
C SER A 185 2.87 15.46 26.04
N ARG A 186 3.07 16.69 25.56
CA ARG A 186 3.25 17.85 26.45
C ARG A 186 1.96 18.35 27.09
N GLN A 187 0.80 18.08 26.49
CA GLN A 187 -0.47 18.61 27.00
C GLN A 187 -1.04 17.81 28.20
N LYS A 188 -0.63 16.55 28.40
CA LYS A 188 -1.00 15.77 29.59
C LYS A 188 -0.21 16.14 30.86
N HIS A 189 0.85 16.94 30.75
CA HIS A 189 1.69 17.31 31.90
C HIS A 189 1.30 18.66 32.55
N LEU A 190 0.24 19.32 32.05
CA LEU A 190 -0.25 20.61 32.54
C LEU A 190 -1.70 20.57 33.03
N SER A 191 -2.12 19.47 33.65
CA SER A 191 -3.23 19.53 34.62
C SER A 191 -2.64 19.94 35.98
N PRO A 192 -2.84 21.17 36.46
CA PRO A 192 -2.31 21.56 37.76
C PRO A 192 -3.04 20.76 38.83
N VAL A 193 -2.26 20.04 39.62
CA VAL A 193 -2.67 19.52 40.93
C VAL A 193 -3.17 20.70 41.74
N ARG A 194 -4.50 20.87 41.80
CA ARG A 194 -5.17 21.80 42.71
C ARG A 194 -4.92 21.29 44.13
N LYS A 195 -3.82 21.73 44.75
CA LYS A 195 -3.57 21.54 46.18
C LYS A 195 -4.58 22.39 46.94
N HIS A 196 -5.59 21.75 47.51
CA HIS A 196 -6.31 22.29 48.66
C HIS A 196 -5.34 22.37 49.83
N PHE A 197 -5.11 23.57 50.35
CA PHE A 197 -4.62 23.76 51.71
C PHE A 197 -5.34 24.98 52.32
N LYS A 198 -6.14 24.67 53.35
CA LYS A 198 -6.74 25.50 54.40
C LYS A 198 -7.54 26.74 53.99
#